data_AF-A0AA47EN02-F1
#
_entry.id   AF-A0AA47EN02-F1
#
_cell.length_a   1.000
_cell.length_b   1.000
_cell.length_c   1.000
_cell.angle_alpha   90.00
_cell.angle_beta   90.00
_cell.angle_gamma   90.00
#
_symmetry.space_group_name_H-M   'P 1'
#
loop_
_entity.id
_entity.type
_entity.pdbx_description
1 polymer ?
#
loop_
_entity_poly.entity_id
_entity_poly.type
_entity_poly.pdbx_seq_one_letter_code
_entity_poly.pdbx_strand_id
1 'polypeptide(L)'
;MNIKFIGTGIKKGCEENYMCLIGENIKKCFKEVNSDLNIEFNYKYLSDRIGEIEDESEQILSMSSSFNNDNIILEVDIKKFSYEDNKINIFVTIDSKITGDECVLEEFIYDAKVNISMAVSKYTNEINWIRDEQNEKISECLYIKIHNLENKFRGIINEYMLKKFGEEWFSKKIVHEFTKKSEDFSKWYNNKYKTLIFIQSEMFNLQTNDLIQMLKNSYEDEVITKVMKQINVIKSLLREKTADVINEDVLNNKNLWEKYFIDIFDTDIELKWEEFAKMRNMIAHNKIISKEFYTDMLNLISELNNIFDNANRKLKSKMKSLEEQMINSYIKSCDLDWILESIDFKNYQDDEEVIEEIISKDGINSLYSITEEKIENLVELFEELKISLEDVYLELEEEEIDEIKTNDIVINFSQKLITMNSILNDRDADLIELLLNKTNNVAELNAIGNYLAVFKNDMIEKLEFWIENTSWNNEFKDNTCICNYYNLNNDIFNVKIIGWFCIDFGSSDEIFIIYKRNEDEIERGGIEISFGDYIEHDGGYVMPEQEQYIEANVGDLCSAIETDIDEIILSIRNCIDTIDSVN
;
A
#
# COMPACT_ATOMS: atom_id res chain seq x y z
N MET A 1 10.99 -6.60 58.04
CA MET A 1 9.97 -5.60 57.69
C MET A 1 9.31 -5.09 58.94
N ASN A 2 9.01 -3.79 58.99
CA ASN A 2 8.34 -3.13 60.10
C ASN A 2 6.91 -2.76 59.71
N ILE A 3 5.94 -3.25 60.49
CA ILE A 3 4.52 -2.95 60.33
C ILE A 3 4.00 -2.33 61.63
N LYS A 4 3.28 -1.22 61.51
CA LYS A 4 2.73 -0.46 62.63
C LYS A 4 1.32 0.00 62.32
N PHE A 5 0.40 -0.25 63.24
CA PHE A 5 -0.95 0.30 63.18
C PHE A 5 -1.48 0.63 64.57
N ILE A 6 -2.50 1.47 64.62
CA ILE A 6 -3.19 1.88 65.84
C ILE A 6 -4.66 1.55 65.70
N GLY A 7 -5.17 0.71 66.59
CA GLY A 7 -6.61 0.54 66.76
C GLY A 7 -7.16 1.61 67.70
N THR A 8 -8.18 2.35 67.29
CA THR A 8 -8.81 3.43 68.07
C THR A 8 -10.28 3.14 68.30
N GLY A 9 -10.79 3.37 69.51
CA GLY A 9 -12.19 3.10 69.84
C GLY A 9 -12.68 3.79 71.11
N ILE A 10 -13.93 3.55 71.48
CA ILE A 10 -14.53 4.02 72.74
C ILE A 10 -14.46 2.88 73.76
N LYS A 11 -14.10 3.18 75.01
CA LYS A 11 -14.07 2.21 76.11
C LYS A 11 -15.48 1.67 76.34
N LYS A 12 -15.75 0.41 75.94
CA LYS A 12 -17.02 -0.27 76.23
C LYS A 12 -17.01 -0.70 77.71
N GLY A 13 -18.02 -0.30 78.47
CA GLY A 13 -18.01 -0.31 79.94
C GLY A 13 -17.97 -1.66 80.66
N CYS A 14 -17.56 -2.78 80.06
CA CYS A 14 -17.65 -4.11 80.69
C CYS A 14 -16.47 -5.09 80.46
N GLU A 15 -15.37 -4.73 79.81
CA GLU A 15 -14.23 -5.65 79.64
C GLU A 15 -12.93 -5.02 80.15
N GLU A 16 -12.56 -5.31 81.39
CA GLU A 16 -11.31 -4.78 81.99
C GLU A 16 -10.05 -5.43 81.37
N ASN A 17 -10.19 -6.47 80.53
CA ASN A 17 -9.06 -7.25 80.02
C ASN A 17 -9.00 -7.40 78.48
N TYR A 18 -9.17 -6.28 77.75
CA TYR A 18 -9.03 -6.22 76.29
C TYR A 18 -7.73 -6.86 75.76
N MET A 19 -6.62 -6.69 76.50
CA MET A 19 -5.31 -7.19 76.07
C MET A 19 -5.21 -8.72 76.12
N CYS A 20 -5.73 -9.38 77.16
CA CYS A 20 -5.82 -10.85 77.17
C CYS A 20 -6.69 -11.37 76.04
N LEU A 21 -7.88 -10.77 75.86
CA LEU A 21 -8.82 -11.20 74.83
C LEU A 21 -8.25 -11.03 73.42
N ILE A 22 -7.52 -9.95 73.15
CA ILE A 22 -6.79 -9.77 71.89
C ILE A 22 -5.73 -10.87 71.74
N GLY A 23 -4.94 -11.14 72.78
CA GLY A 23 -3.92 -12.19 72.76
C GLY A 23 -4.50 -13.59 72.49
N GLU A 24 -5.62 -13.95 73.12
CA GLU A 24 -6.33 -15.21 72.87
C GLU A 24 -6.89 -15.30 71.45
N ASN A 25 -7.44 -14.21 70.93
CA ASN A 25 -7.92 -14.16 69.56
C ASN A 25 -6.76 -14.32 68.56
N ILE A 26 -5.62 -13.67 68.81
CA ILE A 26 -4.41 -13.86 67.99
C ILE A 26 -3.97 -15.33 68.03
N LYS A 27 -3.87 -15.94 69.23
CA LYS A 27 -3.52 -17.37 69.36
C LYS A 27 -4.45 -18.27 68.55
N LYS A 28 -5.76 -18.01 68.61
CA LYS A 28 -6.75 -18.78 67.87
C LYS A 28 -6.56 -18.64 66.35
N CYS A 29 -6.45 -17.41 65.86
CA CYS A 29 -6.29 -17.15 64.42
C CYS A 29 -4.98 -17.74 63.86
N PHE A 30 -3.87 -17.67 64.60
CA PHE A 30 -2.61 -18.25 64.12
C PHE A 30 -2.59 -19.78 64.15
N LYS A 31 -3.30 -20.42 65.09
CA LYS A 31 -3.48 -21.88 65.08
C LYS A 31 -4.26 -22.37 63.86
N GLU A 32 -5.12 -21.52 63.29
CA GLU A 32 -5.83 -21.80 62.03
C GLU A 32 -4.90 -21.66 60.81
N VAL A 33 -3.86 -20.82 60.89
CA VAL A 33 -2.86 -20.61 59.81
C VAL A 33 -1.76 -21.66 59.83
N ASN A 34 -1.26 -22.04 61.01
CA ASN A 34 -0.27 -23.10 61.18
C ASN A 34 -0.46 -23.78 62.54
N SER A 35 -0.88 -25.05 62.52
CA SER A 35 -1.21 -25.83 63.71
C SER A 35 -0.02 -26.06 64.64
N ASP A 36 1.19 -25.96 64.11
CA ASP A 36 2.43 -26.31 64.80
C ASP A 36 3.07 -25.09 65.51
N LEU A 37 2.51 -23.89 65.32
CA LEU A 37 2.95 -22.67 66.00
C LEU A 37 2.48 -22.65 67.47
N ASN A 38 3.42 -22.84 68.40
CA ASN A 38 3.15 -22.59 69.82
C ASN A 38 3.35 -21.09 70.15
N ILE A 39 2.26 -20.41 70.49
CA ILE A 39 2.25 -18.97 70.78
C ILE A 39 2.07 -18.71 72.26
N GLU A 40 3.11 -18.14 72.87
CA GLU A 40 3.07 -17.60 74.22
C GLU A 40 3.32 -16.09 74.20
N PHE A 41 2.44 -15.35 74.87
CA PHE A 41 2.58 -13.91 75.04
C PHE A 41 3.19 -13.63 76.42
N ASN A 42 4.20 -12.78 76.43
CA ASN A 42 4.75 -12.19 77.64
C ASN A 42 3.95 -10.94 77.97
N TYR A 43 3.21 -10.95 79.07
CA TYR A 43 2.38 -9.84 79.52
C TYR A 43 3.16 -8.95 80.50
N LYS A 44 2.97 -7.63 80.41
CA LYS A 44 3.45 -6.66 81.39
C LYS A 44 2.27 -5.94 82.01
N TYR A 45 2.23 -5.92 83.33
CA TYR A 45 1.14 -5.37 84.12
C TYR A 45 1.45 -3.95 84.58
N LEU A 46 0.42 -3.22 84.99
CA LEU A 46 0.55 -1.89 85.58
C LEU A 46 1.35 -1.94 86.90
N SER A 47 1.15 -3.00 87.69
CA SER A 47 1.87 -3.28 88.94
C SER A 47 3.39 -3.38 88.75
N ASP A 48 3.85 -3.92 87.62
CA ASP A 48 5.29 -3.98 87.26
C ASP A 48 5.93 -2.59 87.13
N ARG A 49 5.14 -1.51 86.95
CA ARG A 49 5.63 -0.14 86.80
C ARG A 49 5.43 0.75 88.02
N ILE A 50 4.42 0.48 88.85
CA ILE A 50 3.99 1.39 89.94
C ILE A 50 4.35 0.83 91.33
N GLY A 51 4.70 -0.46 91.46
CA GLY A 51 4.86 -1.11 92.75
C GLY A 51 3.50 -1.46 93.38
N GLU A 52 3.47 -2.42 94.30
CA GLU A 52 2.25 -3.01 94.88
C GLU A 52 1.28 -1.95 95.43
N ILE A 53 0.21 -1.66 94.70
CA ILE A 53 -0.99 -0.95 95.17
C ILE A 53 -2.18 -1.86 94.86
N GLU A 54 -2.98 -2.17 95.87
CA GLU A 54 -3.89 -3.32 95.92
C GLU A 54 -5.13 -3.24 95.00
N ASP A 55 -5.47 -2.10 94.39
CA ASP A 55 -6.75 -1.93 93.67
C ASP A 55 -6.67 -1.78 92.13
N GLU A 56 -5.48 -1.59 91.51
CA GLU A 56 -5.32 -1.54 90.02
C GLU A 56 -4.30 -2.58 89.49
N SER A 57 -3.96 -3.58 90.31
CA SER A 57 -2.78 -4.43 90.18
C SER A 57 -2.77 -5.41 89.00
N GLU A 58 -3.92 -5.71 88.40
CA GLU A 58 -4.07 -6.73 87.35
C GLU A 58 -4.22 -6.16 85.92
N GLN A 59 -4.17 -4.84 85.73
CA GLN A 59 -4.35 -4.26 84.39
C GLN A 59 -3.12 -4.52 83.50
N ILE A 60 -3.33 -5.15 82.33
CA ILE A 60 -2.29 -5.38 81.33
C ILE A 60 -2.05 -4.12 80.48
N LEU A 61 -0.80 -3.66 80.43
CA LEU A 61 -0.38 -2.50 79.65
C LEU A 61 0.21 -2.85 78.29
N SER A 62 0.92 -3.98 78.22
CA SER A 62 1.52 -4.44 76.98
C SER A 62 1.68 -5.95 76.95
N MET A 63 1.66 -6.54 75.77
CA MET A 63 2.04 -7.92 75.54
C MET A 63 2.98 -8.02 74.35
N SER A 64 3.93 -8.95 74.42
CA SER A 64 4.80 -9.25 73.30
C SER A 64 4.96 -10.75 73.07
N SER A 65 5.17 -11.15 71.83
CA SER A 65 5.45 -12.54 71.46
C SER A 65 6.41 -12.58 70.28
N SER A 66 7.11 -13.71 70.13
CA SER A 66 7.93 -13.98 68.96
C SER A 66 7.51 -15.30 68.34
N PHE A 67 7.25 -15.27 67.03
CA PHE A 67 6.85 -16.41 66.21
C PHE A 67 8.00 -16.76 65.29
N ASN A 68 8.22 -18.06 65.09
CA ASN A 68 9.18 -18.55 64.12
C ASN A 68 8.46 -19.46 63.13
N ASN A 69 8.60 -19.17 61.83
CA ASN A 69 8.10 -20.01 60.75
C ASN A 69 9.20 -20.17 59.71
N ASP A 70 9.90 -21.31 59.75
CA ASP A 70 11.06 -21.69 58.93
C ASP A 70 12.15 -20.59 58.80
N ASN A 71 11.95 -19.66 57.87
CA ASN A 71 12.90 -18.60 57.47
C ASN A 71 12.46 -17.19 57.93
N ILE A 72 11.34 -17.07 58.65
CA ILE A 72 10.75 -15.80 59.08
C ILE A 72 10.57 -15.80 60.59
N ILE A 73 11.25 -14.86 61.25
CA ILE A 73 11.02 -14.56 62.66
C ILE A 73 10.16 -13.30 62.73
N LEU A 74 8.99 -13.41 63.37
CA LEU A 74 8.09 -12.29 63.65
C LEU A 74 8.16 -11.94 65.14
N GLU A 75 8.35 -10.67 65.46
CA GLU A 75 8.27 -10.12 66.81
C GLU A 75 7.05 -9.19 66.84
N VAL A 76 6.10 -9.48 67.73
CA VAL A 76 4.87 -8.69 67.86
C VAL A 76 4.83 -8.05 69.23
N ASP A 77 4.62 -6.75 69.26
CA ASP A 77 4.50 -5.92 70.46
C ASP A 77 3.20 -5.13 70.39
N ILE A 78 2.35 -5.31 71.40
CA ILE A 78 1.02 -4.68 71.48
C ILE A 78 0.96 -3.90 72.79
N LYS A 79 0.62 -2.61 72.71
CA LYS A 79 0.63 -1.67 73.83
C LYS A 79 -0.68 -0.89 73.91
N LYS A 80 -1.25 -0.79 75.10
CA LYS A 80 -2.40 0.06 75.39
C LYS A 80 -1.91 1.45 75.82
N PHE A 81 -2.15 2.47 74.99
CA PHE A 81 -1.81 3.87 75.29
C PHE A 81 -3.01 4.79 75.02
N SER A 82 -3.96 4.78 75.95
CA SER A 82 -5.14 5.64 75.86
C SER A 82 -4.80 7.06 76.34
N TYR A 83 -5.20 8.09 75.59
CA TYR A 83 -4.91 9.50 75.92
C TYR A 83 -6.10 10.25 76.51
N GLU A 84 -7.30 9.67 76.43
CA GLU A 84 -8.55 10.20 77.02
C GLU A 84 -9.28 9.04 77.73
N ASP A 85 -9.93 9.30 78.86
CA ASP A 85 -10.53 8.28 79.73
C ASP A 85 -11.63 7.44 79.05
N ASN A 86 -12.30 8.03 78.06
CA ASN A 86 -13.37 7.39 77.29
C ASN A 86 -12.89 6.72 75.99
N LYS A 87 -11.60 6.84 75.64
CA LYS A 87 -11.03 6.27 74.41
C LYS A 87 -10.07 5.13 74.73
N ILE A 88 -9.94 4.20 73.79
CA ILE A 88 -8.92 3.17 73.82
C ILE A 88 -8.06 3.30 72.57
N ASN A 89 -6.73 3.33 72.75
CA ASN A 89 -5.78 3.19 71.66
C ASN A 89 -4.86 2.00 71.91
N ILE A 90 -4.81 1.10 70.94
CA ILE A 90 -3.98 -0.10 70.95
C ILE A 90 -2.95 0.06 69.84
N PHE A 91 -1.70 0.23 70.23
CA PHE A 91 -0.55 0.33 69.35
C PHE A 91 -0.01 -1.07 69.09
N VAL A 92 0.10 -1.43 67.81
CA VAL A 92 0.66 -2.71 67.39
C VAL A 92 1.91 -2.44 66.56
N THR A 93 3.00 -3.12 66.92
CA THR A 93 4.22 -3.20 66.13
C THR A 93 4.49 -4.67 65.80
N ILE A 94 4.70 -4.96 64.52
CA ILE A 94 5.10 -6.28 64.02
C ILE A 94 6.43 -6.08 63.30
N ASP A 95 7.48 -6.70 63.79
CA ASP A 95 8.82 -6.67 63.22
C ASP A 95 9.16 -8.06 62.67
N SER A 96 9.53 -8.13 61.39
CA SER A 96 9.94 -9.37 60.74
C SER A 96 11.43 -9.35 60.38
N LYS A 97 12.10 -10.48 60.59
CA LYS A 97 13.44 -10.76 60.06
C LYS A 97 13.30 -11.91 59.06
N ILE A 98 13.65 -11.64 57.81
CA ILE A 98 13.54 -12.58 56.70
C ILE A 98 14.96 -12.97 56.28
N THR A 99 15.23 -14.27 56.17
CA THR A 99 16.46 -14.78 55.55
C THR A 99 16.14 -15.28 54.14
N GLY A 100 16.27 -14.39 53.16
CA GLY A 100 16.00 -14.70 51.75
C GLY A 100 15.62 -13.44 50.96
N ASP A 101 15.91 -13.45 49.67
CA ASP A 101 15.60 -12.36 48.75
C ASP A 101 14.55 -12.86 47.77
N GLU A 102 13.38 -12.22 47.70
CA GLU A 102 12.53 -12.20 46.49
C GLU A 102 11.25 -11.34 46.64
N CYS A 103 10.79 -10.83 45.49
CA CYS A 103 9.64 -9.94 45.28
C CYS A 103 8.33 -10.75 45.22
N VAL A 104 7.98 -11.48 46.28
CA VAL A 104 6.74 -12.29 46.36
C VAL A 104 5.89 -11.80 47.53
N LEU A 105 4.56 -11.94 47.43
CA LEU A 105 3.69 -11.76 48.58
C LEU A 105 4.11 -12.75 49.66
N GLU A 106 4.74 -12.26 50.72
CA GLU A 106 5.14 -13.09 51.86
C GLU A 106 3.89 -13.49 52.64
N GLU A 107 3.23 -14.58 52.18
CA GLU A 107 1.90 -15.02 52.63
C GLU A 107 1.81 -15.06 54.16
N PHE A 108 2.81 -15.63 54.82
CA PHE A 108 2.83 -15.72 56.27
C PHE A 108 2.79 -14.34 56.97
N ILE A 109 3.54 -13.35 56.48
CA ILE A 109 3.54 -12.00 57.06
C ILE A 109 2.21 -11.29 56.78
N TYR A 110 1.63 -11.51 55.60
CA TYR A 110 0.33 -10.95 55.24
C TYR A 110 -0.77 -11.54 56.14
N ASP A 111 -0.82 -12.86 56.27
CA ASP A 111 -1.81 -13.55 57.10
C ASP A 111 -1.65 -13.14 58.57
N ALA A 112 -0.40 -13.03 59.05
CA ALA A 112 -0.10 -12.55 60.39
C ALA A 112 -0.64 -11.14 60.63
N LYS A 113 -0.32 -10.16 59.77
CA LYS A 113 -0.75 -8.78 59.98
C LYS A 113 -2.27 -8.63 59.89
N VAL A 114 -2.92 -9.35 58.97
CA VAL A 114 -4.38 -9.33 58.80
C VAL A 114 -5.04 -9.92 60.04
N ASN A 115 -4.62 -11.10 60.50
CA ASN A 115 -5.18 -11.74 61.69
C ASN A 115 -5.01 -10.91 62.95
N ILE A 116 -3.83 -10.28 63.15
CA ILE A 116 -3.59 -9.40 64.30
C ILE A 116 -4.49 -8.16 64.21
N SER A 117 -4.61 -7.54 63.03
CA SER A 117 -5.50 -6.38 62.84
C SER A 117 -6.97 -6.73 63.05
N MET A 118 -7.42 -7.92 62.62
CA MET A 118 -8.76 -8.44 62.87
C MET A 118 -9.01 -8.72 64.35
N ALA A 119 -8.02 -9.23 65.08
CA ALA A 119 -8.14 -9.46 66.51
C ALA A 119 -8.30 -8.13 67.28
N VAL A 120 -7.56 -7.10 66.88
CA VAL A 120 -7.65 -5.75 67.47
C VAL A 120 -8.98 -5.07 67.11
N SER A 121 -9.44 -5.19 65.87
CA SER A 121 -10.67 -4.52 65.39
C SER A 121 -11.94 -5.00 66.07
N LYS A 122 -11.95 -6.17 66.72
CA LYS A 122 -13.08 -6.61 67.58
C LYS A 122 -13.31 -5.68 68.78
N TYR A 123 -12.26 -5.00 69.23
CA TYR A 123 -12.25 -4.17 70.43
C TYR A 123 -12.00 -2.68 70.14
N THR A 124 -11.80 -2.32 68.87
CA THR A 124 -11.62 -0.93 68.41
C THR A 124 -12.66 -0.59 67.34
N ASN A 125 -12.92 0.69 67.11
CA ASN A 125 -13.85 1.12 66.06
C ASN A 125 -13.16 1.21 64.70
N GLU A 126 -11.90 1.63 64.69
CA GLU A 126 -11.11 1.85 63.48
C GLU A 126 -9.69 1.28 63.64
N ILE A 127 -9.06 0.95 62.52
CA ILE A 127 -7.64 0.57 62.43
C ILE A 127 -6.95 1.57 61.50
N ASN A 128 -5.96 2.28 62.04
CA ASN A 128 -5.16 3.26 61.31
C ASN A 128 -3.75 2.69 61.09
N TRP A 129 -3.43 2.36 59.84
CA TRP A 129 -2.10 1.91 59.47
C TRP A 129 -1.14 3.11 59.46
N ILE A 130 -0.05 2.98 60.21
CA ILE A 130 0.97 4.02 60.35
C ILE A 130 2.14 3.74 59.41
N ARG A 131 2.52 2.47 59.29
CA ARG A 131 3.58 2.00 58.41
C ARG A 131 3.37 0.54 58.06
N ASP A 132 3.62 0.16 56.81
CA ASP A 132 3.57 -1.24 56.38
C ASP A 132 4.63 -1.46 55.30
N GLU A 133 5.86 -1.79 55.73
CA GLU A 133 6.97 -2.05 54.81
C GLU A 133 6.69 -3.24 53.87
N GLN A 134 5.84 -4.19 54.27
CA GLN A 134 5.44 -5.29 53.40
C GLN A 134 4.53 -4.77 52.28
N ASN A 135 3.54 -3.94 52.59
CA ASN A 135 2.66 -3.33 51.59
C ASN A 135 3.43 -2.38 50.66
N GLU A 136 4.42 -1.64 51.17
CA GLU A 136 5.33 -0.82 50.37
C GLU A 136 6.05 -1.69 49.34
N LYS A 137 6.71 -2.79 49.77
CA LYS A 137 7.40 -3.73 48.87
C LYS A 137 6.45 -4.35 47.83
N ILE A 138 5.25 -4.76 48.23
CA ILE A 138 4.23 -5.30 47.31
C ILE A 138 3.82 -4.24 46.26
N SER A 139 3.59 -3.01 46.71
CA SER A 139 3.21 -1.89 45.85
C SER A 139 4.32 -1.59 44.83
N GLU A 140 5.59 -1.60 45.27
CA GLU A 140 6.76 -1.45 44.39
C GLU A 140 6.84 -2.56 43.33
N CYS A 141 6.72 -3.84 43.74
CA CYS A 141 6.74 -4.97 42.80
C CYS A 141 5.61 -4.87 41.76
N LEU A 142 4.39 -4.47 42.17
CA LEU A 142 3.27 -4.26 41.26
C LEU A 142 3.47 -3.04 40.35
N TYR A 143 4.04 -1.96 40.87
CA TYR A 143 4.25 -0.74 40.11
C TYR A 143 5.20 -0.95 38.92
N ILE A 144 6.23 -1.79 39.08
CA ILE A 144 7.10 -2.20 37.96
C ILE A 144 6.28 -2.87 36.84
N LYS A 145 5.39 -3.80 37.20
CA LYS A 145 4.54 -4.51 36.23
C LYS A 145 3.56 -3.56 35.54
N ILE A 146 2.94 -2.65 36.31
CA ILE A 146 2.09 -1.58 35.79
C ILE A 146 2.84 -0.73 34.77
N HIS A 147 4.03 -0.26 35.14
CA HIS A 147 4.83 0.63 34.31
C HIS A 147 5.17 -0.01 32.96
N ASN A 148 5.56 -1.29 32.98
CA ASN A 148 5.82 -2.05 31.77
C ASN A 148 4.59 -2.15 30.87
N LEU A 149 3.42 -2.43 31.46
CA LEU A 149 2.16 -2.56 30.72
C LEU A 149 1.72 -1.22 30.11
N GLU A 150 1.80 -0.12 30.85
CA GLU A 150 1.49 1.22 30.34
C GLU A 150 2.42 1.61 29.19
N ASN A 151 3.72 1.38 29.33
CA ASN A 151 4.68 1.67 28.27
C ASN A 151 4.46 0.82 27.03
N LYS A 152 4.08 -0.46 27.21
CA LYS A 152 3.72 -1.34 26.09
C LYS A 152 2.53 -0.78 25.31
N PHE A 153 1.49 -0.31 26.00
CA PHE A 153 0.34 0.28 25.33
C PHE A 153 0.69 1.58 24.59
N ARG A 154 1.46 2.46 25.25
CA ARG A 154 1.97 3.70 24.61
C ARG A 154 2.80 3.38 23.37
N GLY A 155 3.64 2.35 23.43
CA GLY A 155 4.44 1.87 22.31
C GLY A 155 3.57 1.45 21.12
N ILE A 156 2.52 0.66 21.35
CA ILE A 156 1.60 0.21 20.30
C ILE A 156 0.91 1.41 19.64
N ILE A 157 0.34 2.32 20.44
CA ILE A 157 -0.33 3.52 19.92
C ILE A 157 0.66 4.36 19.11
N ASN A 158 1.83 4.64 19.65
CA ASN A 158 2.81 5.51 19.02
C ASN A 158 3.36 4.89 17.72
N GLU A 159 3.68 3.60 17.72
CA GLU A 159 4.15 2.89 16.52
C GLU A 159 3.09 2.93 15.41
N TYR A 160 1.83 2.63 15.75
CA TYR A 160 0.73 2.67 14.78
C TYR A 160 0.57 4.08 14.18
N MET A 161 0.46 5.09 15.06
CA MET A 161 0.16 6.45 14.65
C MET A 161 1.31 7.08 13.84
N LEU A 162 2.57 6.80 14.20
CA LEU A 162 3.74 7.23 13.43
C LEU A 162 3.76 6.60 12.03
N LYS A 163 3.53 5.28 11.93
CA LYS A 163 3.50 4.58 10.64
C LYS A 163 2.35 5.06 9.75
N LYS A 164 1.20 5.46 10.33
CA LYS A 164 0.01 5.86 9.57
C LYS A 164 -0.04 7.35 9.22
N PHE A 165 0.36 8.22 10.14
CA PHE A 165 0.15 9.67 10.06
C PHE A 165 1.43 10.51 10.13
N GLY A 166 2.59 9.87 10.33
CA GLY A 166 3.88 10.56 10.39
C GLY A 166 4.16 11.25 11.73
N GLU A 167 5.25 12.02 11.79
CA GLU A 167 5.81 12.57 13.03
C GLU A 167 4.92 13.61 13.75
N GLU A 168 4.08 14.33 13.00
CA GLU A 168 3.20 15.39 13.53
C GLU A 168 1.81 14.87 13.94
N TRP A 169 1.62 13.55 14.01
CA TRP A 169 0.32 12.94 14.28
C TRP A 169 -0.29 13.45 15.59
N PHE A 170 0.53 13.64 16.63
CA PHE A 170 0.05 14.02 17.95
C PHE A 170 -0.47 15.46 17.96
N SER A 171 0.20 16.40 17.28
CA SER A 171 -0.24 17.80 17.23
C SER A 171 -1.41 18.02 16.26
N LYS A 172 -1.46 17.25 15.17
CA LYS A 172 -2.47 17.43 14.10
C LYS A 172 -3.75 16.64 14.31
N LYS A 173 -3.66 15.42 14.84
CA LYS A 173 -4.82 14.50 14.93
C LYS A 173 -5.47 14.51 16.30
N ILE A 174 -4.73 14.84 17.36
CA ILE A 174 -5.25 14.75 18.73
C ILE A 174 -5.90 16.06 19.17
N VAL A 175 -7.01 15.95 19.90
CA VAL A 175 -7.71 17.11 20.49
C VAL A 175 -6.77 17.94 21.38
N HIS A 176 -6.85 19.26 21.23
CA HIS A 176 -6.00 20.25 21.89
C HIS A 176 -5.91 20.13 23.44
N GLU A 177 -6.90 19.55 24.10
CA GLU A 177 -6.83 19.34 25.56
C GLU A 177 -5.68 18.41 25.96
N PHE A 178 -5.52 17.30 25.23
CA PHE A 178 -4.46 16.32 25.51
C PHE A 178 -3.09 16.85 25.07
N THR A 179 -3.04 17.63 23.98
CA THR A 179 -1.80 18.30 23.56
C THR A 179 -1.34 19.31 24.60
N LYS A 180 -2.26 20.16 25.10
CA LYS A 180 -1.95 21.13 26.15
C LYS A 180 -1.47 20.47 27.45
N LYS A 181 -2.18 19.41 27.90
CA LYS A 181 -1.81 18.65 29.11
C LYS A 181 -0.38 18.11 29.03
N SER A 182 0.02 17.68 27.84
CA SER A 182 1.37 17.20 27.56
C SER A 182 2.40 18.33 27.46
N GLU A 183 2.08 19.41 26.73
CA GLU A 183 2.99 20.51 26.45
C GLU A 183 3.51 21.22 27.71
N ASP A 184 2.66 21.40 28.72
CA ASP A 184 3.04 22.11 29.95
C ASP A 184 4.22 21.41 30.66
N PHE A 185 4.21 20.07 30.69
CA PHE A 185 5.30 19.29 31.27
C PHE A 185 6.54 19.26 30.37
N SER A 186 6.34 19.04 29.06
CA SER A 186 7.44 19.05 28.08
C SER A 186 8.17 20.39 28.05
N LYS A 187 7.46 21.52 28.13
CA LYS A 187 8.07 22.87 28.19
C LYS A 187 8.94 23.03 29.43
N TRP A 188 8.44 22.62 30.60
CA TRP A 188 9.24 22.67 31.83
C TRP A 188 10.50 21.80 31.73
N TYR A 189 10.37 20.54 31.32
CA TYR A 189 11.49 19.60 31.23
C TYR A 189 12.53 20.06 30.20
N ASN A 190 12.09 20.40 28.98
CA ASN A 190 12.98 20.82 27.89
C ASN A 190 13.61 22.18 28.13
N ASN A 191 13.02 23.04 28.97
CA ASN A 191 13.67 24.28 29.39
C ASN A 191 14.84 24.02 30.33
N LYS A 192 14.71 23.02 31.21
CA LYS A 192 15.71 22.71 32.25
C LYS A 192 16.77 21.69 31.79
N TYR A 193 16.41 20.73 30.95
CA TYR A 193 17.25 19.62 30.52
C TYR A 193 17.29 19.55 28.99
N LYS A 194 18.48 19.64 28.39
CA LYS A 194 18.65 19.80 26.93
C LYS A 194 19.12 18.54 26.19
N THR A 195 19.65 17.54 26.90
CA THR A 195 20.29 16.36 26.30
C THR A 195 19.36 15.55 25.40
N LEU A 196 18.08 15.45 25.75
CA LEU A 196 17.08 14.61 25.06
C LEU A 196 15.95 15.44 24.43
N ILE A 197 16.21 16.71 24.11
CA ILE A 197 15.18 17.64 23.60
C ILE A 197 14.56 17.20 22.27
N PHE A 198 15.24 16.32 21.52
CA PHE A 198 14.77 15.74 20.26
C PHE A 198 13.84 14.53 20.47
N ILE A 199 13.66 14.05 21.70
CA ILE A 199 12.73 12.96 22.00
C ILE A 199 11.35 13.55 22.28
N GLN A 200 10.38 13.17 21.45
CA GLN A 200 8.96 13.44 21.68
C GLN A 200 8.50 12.73 22.97
N SER A 201 7.99 13.51 23.92
CA SER A 201 7.59 13.06 25.28
C SER A 201 6.07 13.04 25.46
N GLU A 202 5.33 13.33 24.39
CA GLU A 202 3.94 13.74 24.51
C GLU A 202 3.06 12.61 25.05
N MET A 203 3.25 11.43 24.47
CA MET A 203 2.59 10.22 24.92
C MET A 203 2.96 9.87 26.36
N PHE A 204 4.14 10.21 26.87
CA PHE A 204 4.57 9.85 28.23
C PHE A 204 4.02 10.79 29.30
N ASN A 205 3.60 12.00 28.92
CA ASN A 205 3.01 12.98 29.85
C ASN A 205 1.51 12.73 30.12
N LEU A 206 0.88 11.89 29.29
CA LEU A 206 -0.53 11.52 29.46
C LEU A 206 -0.73 10.49 30.58
N GLN A 207 -1.82 10.61 31.33
CA GLN A 207 -2.23 9.63 32.33
C GLN A 207 -2.81 8.37 31.66
N THR A 208 -2.89 7.27 32.42
CA THR A 208 -3.39 5.96 31.94
C THR A 208 -4.79 6.06 31.33
N ASN A 209 -5.68 6.81 31.97
CA ASN A 209 -7.04 7.03 31.50
C ASN A 209 -7.10 7.87 30.22
N ASP A 210 -6.10 8.71 29.98
CA ASP A 210 -6.09 9.59 28.81
C ASP A 210 -5.85 8.79 27.52
N LEU A 211 -5.17 7.64 27.56
CA LEU A 211 -4.70 6.95 26.37
C LEU A 211 -5.84 6.55 25.40
N ILE A 212 -6.86 5.86 25.90
CA ILE A 212 -8.03 5.50 25.08
C ILE A 212 -8.91 6.72 24.82
N GLN A 213 -9.12 7.57 25.83
CA GLN A 213 -9.99 8.75 25.70
C GLN A 213 -9.47 9.74 24.65
N MET A 214 -8.16 9.91 24.55
CA MET A 214 -7.51 10.71 23.54
C MET A 214 -7.88 10.24 22.14
N LEU A 215 -7.81 8.94 21.88
CA LEU A 215 -8.13 8.36 20.57
C LEU A 215 -9.65 8.39 20.28
N LYS A 216 -10.49 8.21 21.30
CA LYS A 216 -11.96 8.27 21.17
C LYS A 216 -12.49 9.69 20.91
N ASN A 217 -11.80 10.69 21.42
CA ASN A 217 -12.19 12.09 21.24
C ASN A 217 -11.63 12.71 19.97
N SER A 218 -10.75 11.99 19.26
CA SER A 218 -10.01 12.48 18.10
C SER A 218 -10.47 11.78 16.84
N TYR A 219 -10.41 12.47 15.71
CA TYR A 219 -10.86 11.98 14.39
C TYR A 219 -9.74 12.16 13.37
N GLU A 220 -9.84 11.45 12.25
CA GLU A 220 -8.84 11.60 11.17
C GLU A 220 -8.87 13.01 10.55
N ASP A 221 -10.06 13.60 10.45
CA ASP A 221 -10.25 14.99 10.03
C ASP A 221 -10.03 15.95 11.20
N GLU A 222 -9.14 16.92 11.01
CA GLU A 222 -8.77 17.92 12.02
C GLU A 222 -9.92 18.90 12.33
N VAL A 223 -10.72 19.27 11.33
CA VAL A 223 -11.88 20.15 11.48
C VAL A 223 -12.94 19.45 12.33
N ILE A 224 -13.22 18.17 12.03
CA ILE A 224 -14.14 17.35 12.82
C ILE A 224 -13.62 17.23 14.25
N THR A 225 -12.33 16.95 14.44
CA THR A 225 -11.71 16.83 15.77
C THR A 225 -11.93 18.08 16.64
N LYS A 226 -11.88 19.28 16.05
CA LYS A 226 -12.11 20.55 16.77
C LYS A 226 -13.58 20.77 17.17
N VAL A 227 -14.52 20.36 16.32
CA VAL A 227 -15.96 20.64 16.48
C VAL A 227 -16.68 19.55 17.26
N MET A 228 -16.29 18.28 17.10
CA MET A 228 -17.08 17.14 17.56
C MET A 228 -17.12 16.98 19.08
N LYS A 229 -16.06 17.43 19.79
CA LYS A 229 -16.09 17.51 21.25
C LYS A 229 -17.18 18.47 21.74
N GLN A 230 -17.31 19.64 21.12
CA GLN A 230 -18.34 20.63 21.49
C GLN A 230 -19.74 20.06 21.22
N ILE A 231 -19.91 19.39 20.07
CA ILE A 231 -21.14 18.67 19.72
C ILE A 231 -21.49 17.60 20.76
N ASN A 232 -20.54 16.77 21.19
CA ASN A 232 -20.78 15.71 22.18
C ASN A 232 -21.14 16.26 23.57
N VAL A 233 -20.54 17.38 23.99
CA VAL A 233 -20.93 18.09 25.21
C VAL A 233 -22.34 18.68 25.09
N ILE A 234 -22.67 19.26 23.94
CA ILE A 234 -24.00 19.80 23.67
C ILE A 234 -25.05 18.67 23.68
N LYS A 235 -24.75 17.49 23.10
CA LYS A 235 -25.63 16.31 23.14
C LYS A 235 -25.90 15.82 24.56
N SER A 236 -24.86 15.70 25.40
CA SER A 236 -25.02 15.20 26.77
C SER A 236 -25.84 16.14 27.65
N LEU A 237 -25.79 17.45 27.36
CA LEU A 237 -26.60 18.48 28.01
C LEU A 237 -28.05 18.55 27.50
N LEU A 238 -28.26 18.32 26.20
CA LEU A 238 -29.56 18.57 25.54
C LEU A 238 -30.46 17.34 25.39
N ARG A 239 -30.08 16.16 25.94
CA ARG A 239 -30.82 14.87 25.97
C ARG A 239 -32.07 14.80 25.08
N GLU A 240 -31.99 13.95 24.05
CA GLU A 240 -33.02 13.64 23.02
C GLU A 240 -33.40 14.75 22.02
N LYS A 241 -33.28 16.04 22.33
CA LYS A 241 -33.76 17.11 21.41
C LYS A 241 -32.78 17.57 20.33
N THR A 242 -31.58 17.00 20.25
CA THR A 242 -30.52 17.42 19.30
C THR A 242 -30.23 16.44 18.18
N ALA A 243 -30.79 15.22 18.22
CA ALA A 243 -30.55 14.21 17.19
C ALA A 243 -31.03 14.67 15.80
N ASP A 244 -32.11 15.46 15.76
CA ASP A 244 -32.75 15.91 14.50
C ASP A 244 -32.09 17.15 13.86
N VAL A 245 -31.16 17.84 14.55
CA VAL A 245 -30.64 19.16 14.12
C VAL A 245 -29.18 19.13 13.64
N ILE A 246 -28.44 18.07 13.95
CA ILE A 246 -27.02 17.94 13.60
C ILE A 246 -26.92 16.97 12.43
N ASN A 247 -26.38 17.41 11.27
CA ASN A 247 -26.28 16.61 10.04
C ASN A 247 -25.76 15.17 10.28
N GLU A 248 -26.47 14.16 9.75
CA GLU A 248 -26.13 12.73 9.81
C GLU A 248 -24.71 12.42 9.29
N ASP A 249 -24.22 13.17 8.29
CA ASP A 249 -22.92 12.93 7.66
C ASP A 249 -21.71 13.23 8.57
N VAL A 250 -21.83 14.19 9.49
CA VAL A 250 -20.77 14.47 10.48
C VAL A 250 -20.85 13.48 11.64
N LEU A 251 -22.05 13.01 11.96
CA LEU A 251 -22.36 12.12 13.08
C LEU A 251 -21.90 10.67 12.87
N ASN A 252 -21.77 10.23 11.62
CA ASN A 252 -21.36 8.87 11.28
C ASN A 252 -19.84 8.68 11.15
N ASN A 253 -19.03 9.72 11.40
CA ASN A 253 -17.58 9.58 11.37
C ASN A 253 -17.10 8.78 12.58
N LYS A 254 -16.37 7.69 12.32
CA LYS A 254 -15.69 6.91 13.34
C LYS A 254 -14.50 7.70 13.91
N ASN A 255 -14.34 7.68 15.22
CA ASN A 255 -13.15 8.26 15.87
C ASN A 255 -11.90 7.40 15.58
N LEU A 256 -10.71 7.90 15.94
CA LEU A 256 -9.45 7.18 15.68
C LEU A 256 -9.43 5.80 16.34
N TRP A 257 -10.01 5.67 17.54
CA TRP A 257 -10.11 4.40 18.24
C TRP A 257 -10.97 3.39 17.48
N GLU A 258 -12.19 3.77 17.09
CA GLU A 258 -13.13 2.94 16.35
C GLU A 258 -12.63 2.55 14.96
N LYS A 259 -11.94 3.48 14.29
CA LYS A 259 -11.49 3.28 12.92
C LYS A 259 -10.27 2.37 12.82
N TYR A 260 -9.37 2.43 13.81
CA TYR A 260 -8.05 1.82 13.68
C TYR A 260 -7.68 0.84 14.79
N PHE A 261 -8.23 1.00 16.00
CA PHE A 261 -7.81 0.22 17.16
C PHE A 261 -8.82 -0.87 17.53
N ILE A 262 -10.13 -0.69 17.31
CA ILE A 262 -11.13 -1.72 17.63
C ILE A 262 -10.84 -3.07 16.96
N ASP A 263 -10.40 -3.09 15.70
CA ASP A 263 -10.11 -4.35 15.00
C ASP A 263 -8.76 -4.99 15.41
N ILE A 264 -7.90 -4.21 16.06
CA ILE A 264 -6.58 -4.65 16.53
C ILE A 264 -6.71 -5.28 17.92
N PHE A 265 -7.52 -4.68 18.79
CA PHE A 265 -7.72 -5.12 20.17
C PHE A 265 -8.98 -5.99 20.31
N ASP A 266 -9.13 -6.68 21.44
CA ASP A 266 -10.33 -7.48 21.74
C ASP A 266 -11.47 -6.58 22.26
N THR A 267 -12.72 -7.02 22.13
CA THR A 267 -13.92 -6.19 22.39
C THR A 267 -14.06 -5.67 23.83
N ASP A 268 -13.37 -6.26 24.80
CA ASP A 268 -13.49 -5.91 26.23
C ASP A 268 -12.33 -5.03 26.76
N ILE A 269 -11.38 -4.65 25.90
CA ILE A 269 -10.17 -3.93 26.31
C ILE A 269 -10.47 -2.63 27.08
N GLU A 270 -11.52 -1.92 26.71
CA GLU A 270 -11.85 -0.62 27.32
C GLU A 270 -12.26 -0.77 28.78
N LEU A 271 -13.09 -1.79 29.07
CA LEU A 271 -13.55 -2.09 30.42
C LEU A 271 -12.38 -2.54 31.29
N LYS A 272 -11.53 -3.42 30.75
CA LYS A 272 -10.31 -3.90 31.44
C LYS A 272 -9.32 -2.78 31.69
N TRP A 273 -9.16 -1.86 30.75
CA TRP A 273 -8.25 -0.71 30.91
C TRP A 273 -8.76 0.28 31.96
N GLU A 274 -10.08 0.52 32.01
CA GLU A 274 -10.69 1.38 33.03
C GLU A 274 -10.53 0.78 34.43
N GLU A 275 -10.77 -0.53 34.57
CA GLU A 275 -10.53 -1.27 35.83
C GLU A 275 -9.06 -1.21 36.23
N PHE A 276 -8.15 -1.50 35.29
CA PHE A 276 -6.71 -1.42 35.51
C PHE A 276 -6.29 -0.03 36.01
N ALA A 277 -6.81 1.04 35.42
CA ALA A 277 -6.47 2.39 35.85
C ALA A 277 -6.96 2.72 37.26
N LYS A 278 -8.13 2.21 37.68
CA LYS A 278 -8.62 2.34 39.07
C LYS A 278 -7.70 1.60 40.04
N MET A 279 -7.34 0.36 39.74
CA MET A 279 -6.45 -0.45 40.57
C MET A 279 -5.04 0.16 40.65
N ARG A 280 -4.50 0.61 39.51
CA ARG A 280 -3.21 1.32 39.41
C ARG A 280 -3.14 2.52 40.35
N ASN A 281 -4.21 3.33 40.39
CA ASN A 281 -4.26 4.51 41.27
C ASN A 281 -4.24 4.11 42.76
N MET A 282 -4.83 2.98 43.14
CA MET A 282 -4.74 2.48 44.52
C MET A 282 -3.30 2.14 44.90
N ILE A 283 -2.56 1.48 44.00
CA ILE A 283 -1.16 1.09 44.19
C ILE A 283 -0.25 2.33 44.25
N ALA A 284 -0.41 3.27 43.31
CA ALA A 284 0.40 4.50 43.26
C ALA A 284 0.24 5.40 44.49
N HIS A 285 -0.90 5.31 45.19
CA HIS A 285 -1.16 6.01 46.45
C HIS A 285 -0.84 5.15 47.69
N ASN A 286 -0.13 4.04 47.53
CA ASN A 286 0.28 3.12 48.61
C ASN A 286 -0.89 2.71 49.51
N LYS A 287 -2.09 2.53 48.95
CA LYS A 287 -3.22 1.99 49.71
C LYS A 287 -2.89 0.55 50.14
N ILE A 288 -3.51 0.11 51.23
CA ILE A 288 -3.35 -1.27 51.70
C ILE A 288 -3.90 -2.22 50.63
N ILE A 289 -3.08 -3.17 50.24
CA ILE A 289 -3.38 -4.17 49.22
C ILE A 289 -3.79 -5.46 49.93
N SER A 290 -4.99 -5.94 49.62
CA SER A 290 -5.43 -7.28 50.06
C SER A 290 -4.88 -8.37 49.14
N LYS A 291 -4.92 -9.62 49.59
CA LYS A 291 -4.51 -10.79 48.80
C LYS A 291 -5.36 -10.91 47.54
N GLU A 292 -6.68 -10.71 47.66
CA GLU A 292 -7.62 -10.73 46.53
C GLU A 292 -7.25 -9.65 45.51
N PHE A 293 -7.05 -8.41 45.96
CA PHE A 293 -6.64 -7.31 45.09
C PHE A 293 -5.31 -7.59 44.38
N TYR A 294 -4.33 -8.17 45.10
CA TYR A 294 -3.04 -8.54 44.52
C TYR A 294 -3.20 -9.56 43.39
N THR A 295 -3.98 -10.61 43.63
CA THR A 295 -4.27 -11.66 42.65
C THR A 295 -5.04 -11.10 41.46
N ASP A 296 -6.09 -10.32 41.68
CA ASP A 296 -6.90 -9.70 40.63
C ASP A 296 -6.04 -8.78 39.76
N MET A 297 -5.14 -7.99 40.36
CA MET A 297 -4.24 -7.10 39.64
C MET A 297 -3.27 -7.89 38.75
N LEU A 298 -2.69 -8.99 39.26
CA LEU A 298 -1.79 -9.82 38.48
C LEU A 298 -2.48 -10.49 37.29
N ASN A 299 -3.70 -11.01 37.52
CA ASN A 299 -4.52 -11.61 36.47
C ASN A 299 -4.84 -10.58 35.39
N LEU A 300 -5.33 -9.40 35.78
CA LEU A 300 -5.65 -8.32 34.85
C LEU A 300 -4.42 -7.85 34.05
N ILE A 301 -3.25 -7.73 34.69
CA ILE A 301 -1.99 -7.41 34.00
C ILE A 301 -1.63 -8.51 32.99
N SER A 302 -1.82 -9.78 33.34
CA SER A 302 -1.53 -10.90 32.44
C SER A 302 -2.46 -10.89 31.22
N GLU A 303 -3.75 -10.67 31.43
CA GLU A 303 -4.74 -10.56 30.37
C GLU A 303 -4.43 -9.41 29.41
N LEU A 304 -4.19 -8.20 29.95
CA LEU A 304 -3.85 -7.04 29.15
C LEU A 304 -2.54 -7.24 28.37
N ASN A 305 -1.54 -7.92 28.97
CA ASN A 305 -0.31 -8.25 28.25
C ASN A 305 -0.58 -9.14 27.03
N ASN A 306 -1.42 -10.16 27.17
CA ASN A 306 -1.78 -11.06 26.08
C ASN A 306 -2.52 -10.31 24.96
N ILE A 307 -3.45 -9.42 25.33
CA ILE A 307 -4.16 -8.57 24.37
C ILE A 307 -3.15 -7.69 23.60
N PHE A 308 -2.18 -7.10 24.30
CA PHE A 308 -1.16 -6.25 23.69
C PHE A 308 -0.18 -7.02 22.79
N ASP A 309 0.16 -8.26 23.13
CA ASP A 309 0.97 -9.13 22.26
C ASP A 309 0.22 -9.56 20.99
N ASN A 310 -1.08 -9.85 21.11
CA ASN A 310 -1.96 -10.10 19.98
C ASN A 310 -2.07 -8.87 19.07
N ALA A 311 -2.29 -7.69 19.65
CA ALA A 311 -2.37 -6.41 18.94
C ALA A 311 -1.09 -6.12 18.15
N ASN A 312 0.09 -6.30 18.76
CA ASN A 312 1.38 -6.15 18.10
C ASN A 312 1.55 -7.10 16.89
N ARG A 313 1.15 -8.36 17.02
CA ARG A 313 1.18 -9.32 15.90
C ARG A 313 0.27 -8.88 14.75
N LYS A 314 -0.97 -8.48 15.05
CA LYS A 314 -1.91 -7.97 14.04
C LYS A 314 -1.36 -6.70 13.36
N LEU A 315 -0.79 -5.76 14.12
CA LEU A 315 -0.21 -4.54 13.58
C LEU A 315 0.92 -4.83 12.59
N LYS A 316 1.87 -5.70 12.95
CA LYS A 316 2.96 -6.12 12.06
C LYS A 316 2.46 -6.78 10.77
N SER A 317 1.40 -7.59 10.84
CA SER A 317 0.83 -8.22 9.64
C SER A 317 0.13 -7.23 8.70
N LYS A 318 -0.53 -6.19 9.24
CA LYS A 318 -1.34 -5.23 8.47
C LYS A 318 -0.51 -4.09 7.89
N MET A 319 0.60 -3.71 8.51
CA MET A 319 1.42 -2.57 8.12
C MET A 319 2.81 -3.03 7.70
N LYS A 320 2.96 -3.35 6.41
CA LYS A 320 4.25 -3.61 5.77
C LYS A 320 4.90 -2.31 5.31
N SER A 321 6.23 -2.23 5.40
CA SER A 321 6.96 -1.08 4.87
C SER A 321 6.94 -1.09 3.33
N LEU A 322 7.25 0.06 2.72
CA LEU A 322 7.36 0.14 1.26
C LEU A 322 8.50 -0.77 0.77
N GLU A 323 9.61 -0.81 1.50
CA GLU A 323 10.76 -1.67 1.21
C GLU A 323 10.38 -3.14 1.30
N GLU A 324 9.62 -3.56 2.32
CA GLU A 324 9.11 -4.94 2.41
C GLU A 324 8.16 -5.27 1.25
N GLN A 325 7.34 -4.32 0.81
CA GLN A 325 6.51 -4.50 -0.38
C GLN A 325 7.36 -4.64 -1.64
N MET A 326 8.38 -3.79 -1.82
CA MET A 326 9.31 -3.85 -2.95
C MET A 326 10.08 -5.17 -2.98
N ILE A 327 10.60 -5.64 -1.85
CA ILE A 327 11.29 -6.93 -1.74
C ILE A 327 10.35 -8.07 -2.14
N ASN A 328 9.11 -8.07 -1.65
CA ASN A 328 8.14 -9.10 -2.01
C ASN A 328 7.79 -9.08 -3.51
N SER A 329 7.68 -7.90 -4.12
CA SER A 329 7.46 -7.78 -5.56
C SER A 329 8.65 -8.27 -6.37
N TYR A 330 9.87 -7.94 -5.93
CA TYR A 330 11.11 -8.37 -6.59
C TYR A 330 11.32 -9.90 -6.52
N ILE A 331 11.01 -10.51 -5.36
CA ILE A 331 11.07 -11.99 -5.24
C ILE A 331 10.11 -12.64 -6.25
N LYS A 332 8.87 -12.12 -6.36
CA LYS A 332 7.89 -12.63 -7.32
C LYS A 332 8.33 -12.49 -8.77
N SER A 333 8.99 -11.38 -9.14
CA SER A 333 9.50 -11.22 -10.50
C SER A 333 10.63 -12.21 -10.79
N CYS A 334 11.55 -12.42 -9.84
CA CYS A 334 12.62 -13.42 -10.02
C CYS A 334 12.08 -14.85 -10.14
N ASP A 335 11.03 -15.19 -9.38
CA ASP A 335 10.38 -16.49 -9.48
C ASP A 335 9.75 -16.69 -10.88
N LEU A 336 9.12 -15.64 -11.44
CA LEU A 336 8.55 -15.66 -12.79
C LEU A 336 9.63 -15.86 -13.85
N ASP A 337 10.72 -15.10 -13.79
CA ASP A 337 11.83 -15.21 -14.76
C ASP A 337 12.43 -16.62 -14.76
N TRP A 338 12.62 -17.22 -13.58
CA TRP A 338 13.10 -18.60 -13.45
C TRP A 338 12.12 -19.62 -14.05
N ILE A 339 10.82 -19.43 -13.82
CA ILE A 339 9.77 -20.28 -14.39
C ILE A 339 9.84 -20.24 -15.92
N LEU A 340 9.86 -19.04 -16.52
CA LEU A 340 9.86 -18.86 -17.97
C LEU A 340 11.13 -19.44 -18.62
N GLU A 341 12.31 -19.23 -18.02
CA GLU A 341 13.56 -19.84 -18.48
C GLU A 341 13.49 -21.37 -18.46
N SER A 342 12.81 -21.97 -17.46
CA SER A 342 12.70 -23.43 -17.33
C SER A 342 11.85 -24.10 -18.42
N ILE A 343 10.96 -23.35 -19.06
CA ILE A 343 10.06 -23.81 -20.13
C ILE A 343 10.39 -23.19 -21.50
N ASP A 344 11.55 -22.52 -21.61
CA ASP A 344 12.05 -21.85 -22.81
C ASP A 344 11.10 -20.77 -23.37
N PHE A 345 10.40 -20.06 -22.47
CA PHE A 345 9.55 -18.93 -22.83
C PHE A 345 10.32 -17.63 -22.66
N LYS A 346 10.14 -16.72 -23.62
CA LYS A 346 10.56 -15.32 -23.53
C LYS A 346 9.55 -14.52 -22.73
N ASN A 347 10.06 -13.61 -21.92
CA ASN A 347 9.29 -12.68 -21.12
C ASN A 347 9.22 -11.31 -21.82
N TYR A 348 8.28 -11.13 -22.75
CA TYR A 348 8.11 -9.86 -23.44
C TYR A 348 7.60 -8.79 -22.46
N GLN A 349 8.35 -7.71 -22.30
CA GLN A 349 7.99 -6.62 -21.39
C GLN A 349 7.02 -5.61 -22.00
N ASP A 350 7.06 -5.47 -23.33
CA ASP A 350 6.27 -4.50 -24.08
C ASP A 350 6.13 -4.90 -25.55
N ASP A 351 5.29 -4.13 -26.28
CA ASP A 351 5.00 -4.34 -27.69
C ASP A 351 6.25 -4.15 -28.57
N GLU A 352 7.24 -3.35 -28.17
CA GLU A 352 8.44 -3.09 -28.98
C GLU A 352 9.28 -4.37 -29.12
N GLU A 353 9.48 -5.13 -28.04
CA GLU A 353 10.20 -6.41 -28.08
C GLU A 353 9.53 -7.43 -29.01
N VAL A 354 8.19 -7.49 -29.02
CA VAL A 354 7.43 -8.38 -29.91
C VAL A 354 7.54 -7.93 -31.37
N ILE A 355 7.44 -6.62 -31.62
CA ILE A 355 7.58 -6.04 -32.96
C ILE A 355 8.96 -6.31 -33.53
N GLU A 356 10.03 -6.13 -32.75
CA GLU A 356 11.40 -6.46 -33.18
C GLU A 356 11.50 -7.94 -33.58
N GLU A 357 10.87 -8.84 -32.82
CA GLU A 357 10.85 -10.26 -33.17
C GLU A 357 10.06 -10.56 -34.44
N ILE A 358 8.90 -9.93 -34.65
CA ILE A 358 8.11 -10.04 -35.88
C ILE A 358 8.92 -9.57 -37.10
N ILE A 359 9.54 -8.39 -37.00
CA ILE A 359 10.34 -7.82 -38.10
C ILE A 359 11.57 -8.69 -38.37
N SER A 360 12.15 -9.32 -37.34
CA SER A 360 13.28 -10.23 -37.51
C SER A 360 12.94 -11.52 -38.25
N LYS A 361 11.65 -11.84 -38.46
CA LYS A 361 11.25 -13.01 -39.26
C LYS A 361 11.58 -12.76 -40.73
N ASP A 362 12.29 -13.72 -41.33
CA ASP A 362 12.78 -13.65 -42.71
C ASP A 362 11.70 -13.22 -43.72
N GLY A 363 10.45 -13.66 -43.53
CA GLY A 363 9.31 -13.27 -44.36
C GLY A 363 8.99 -11.77 -44.35
N ILE A 364 8.88 -11.16 -43.15
CA ILE A 364 8.50 -9.74 -43.00
C ILE A 364 9.65 -8.82 -43.42
N ASN A 365 10.88 -9.16 -43.03
CA ASN A 365 12.05 -8.39 -43.48
C ASN A 365 12.19 -8.40 -45.01
N SER A 366 11.91 -9.55 -45.64
CA SER A 366 11.90 -9.67 -47.10
C SER A 366 10.78 -8.82 -47.73
N LEU A 367 9.58 -8.81 -47.15
CA LEU A 367 8.47 -7.97 -47.62
C LEU A 367 8.87 -6.48 -47.66
N TYR A 368 9.38 -5.93 -46.56
CA TYR A 368 9.80 -4.52 -46.52
C TYR A 368 10.91 -4.24 -47.54
N SER A 369 11.93 -5.10 -47.61
CA SER A 369 13.05 -4.93 -48.55
C SER A 369 12.59 -4.94 -50.01
N ILE A 370 11.72 -5.89 -50.38
CA ILE A 370 11.16 -5.99 -51.73
C ILE A 370 10.32 -4.77 -52.05
N THR A 371 9.46 -4.34 -51.13
CA THR A 371 8.60 -3.16 -51.37
C THR A 371 9.42 -1.89 -51.55
N GLU A 372 10.45 -1.67 -50.73
CA GLU A 372 11.34 -0.51 -50.85
C GLU A 372 12.06 -0.49 -52.20
N GLU A 373 12.76 -1.58 -52.55
CA GLU A 373 13.53 -1.68 -53.81
C GLU A 373 12.64 -1.49 -55.04
N LYS A 374 11.49 -2.17 -55.08
CA LYS A 374 10.61 -2.18 -56.24
C LYS A 374 9.88 -0.85 -56.43
N ILE A 375 9.49 -0.20 -55.34
CA ILE A 375 8.78 1.08 -55.39
C ILE A 375 9.73 2.22 -55.73
N GLU A 376 10.95 2.22 -55.19
CA GLU A 376 11.97 3.20 -55.57
C GLU A 376 12.23 3.17 -57.08
N ASN A 377 12.43 1.97 -57.64
CA ASN A 377 12.59 1.77 -59.09
C ASN A 377 11.36 2.22 -59.89
N LEU A 378 10.14 1.98 -59.39
CA LEU A 378 8.92 2.44 -60.05
C LEU A 378 8.84 3.97 -60.10
N VAL A 379 9.20 4.67 -59.01
CA VAL A 379 9.23 6.13 -58.96
C VAL A 379 10.27 6.70 -59.93
N GLU A 380 11.46 6.11 -59.97
CA GLU A 380 12.50 6.51 -60.93
C GLU A 380 12.01 6.40 -62.38
N LEU A 381 11.30 5.33 -62.72
CA LEU A 381 10.73 5.13 -64.06
C LEU A 381 9.59 6.08 -64.39
N PHE A 382 8.77 6.49 -63.41
CA PHE A 382 7.78 7.53 -63.64
C PHE A 382 8.42 8.88 -63.95
N GLU A 383 9.51 9.23 -63.26
CA GLU A 383 10.29 10.44 -63.56
C GLU A 383 10.94 10.36 -64.94
N GLU A 384 11.50 9.21 -65.31
CA GLU A 384 12.07 8.99 -66.64
C GLU A 384 11.01 9.17 -67.75
N LEU A 385 9.83 8.55 -67.59
CA LEU A 385 8.72 8.70 -68.54
C LEU A 385 8.25 10.16 -68.64
N LYS A 386 8.18 10.87 -67.52
CA LYS A 386 7.82 12.28 -67.49
C LYS A 386 8.80 13.12 -68.30
N ILE A 387 10.11 12.92 -68.09
CA ILE A 387 11.17 13.62 -68.83
C ILE A 387 11.06 13.33 -70.34
N SER A 388 10.93 12.05 -70.71
CA SER A 388 10.75 11.67 -72.12
C SER A 388 9.53 12.35 -72.75
N LEU A 389 8.41 12.50 -72.03
CA LEU A 389 7.22 13.21 -72.50
C LEU A 389 7.42 14.73 -72.60
N GLU A 390 8.15 15.34 -71.67
CA GLU A 390 8.45 16.77 -71.71
C GLU A 390 9.27 17.14 -72.96
N ASP A 391 10.23 16.29 -73.34
CA ASP A 391 11.11 16.48 -74.49
C ASP A 391 10.41 16.32 -75.86
N VAL A 392 9.19 15.76 -75.89
CA VAL A 392 8.39 15.62 -77.12
C VAL A 392 7.81 16.98 -77.55
N TYR A 393 8.34 17.52 -78.66
CA TYR A 393 7.69 18.60 -79.43
C TYR A 393 6.60 18.06 -80.38
N LEU A 394 5.40 18.64 -80.30
CA LEU A 394 4.20 18.28 -81.08
C LEU A 394 3.75 19.40 -82.03
N GLU A 395 4.68 20.24 -82.48
CA GLU A 395 4.43 21.33 -83.42
C GLU A 395 5.56 21.40 -84.44
N LEU A 396 5.24 21.62 -85.71
CA LEU A 396 6.21 21.91 -86.77
C LEU A 396 6.31 23.43 -86.97
N GLU A 397 7.54 23.96 -86.90
CA GLU A 397 7.82 25.37 -87.19
C GLU A 397 7.93 25.63 -88.71
N GLU A 398 7.36 26.74 -89.19
CA GLU A 398 7.38 27.11 -90.62
C GLU A 398 8.80 27.37 -91.17
N GLU A 399 9.78 27.67 -90.31
CA GLU A 399 11.18 27.93 -90.69
C GLU A 399 11.98 26.65 -91.03
N GLU A 400 11.48 25.46 -90.69
CA GLU A 400 12.17 24.17 -90.90
C GLU A 400 11.93 23.56 -92.30
N ILE A 401 11.13 24.23 -93.15
CA ILE A 401 10.63 23.68 -94.40
C ILE A 401 11.45 24.20 -95.60
N ASP A 402 12.50 23.46 -95.97
CA ASP A 402 13.23 23.63 -97.25
C ASP A 402 12.54 22.79 -98.36
N GLU A 403 12.28 23.34 -99.56
CA GLU A 403 11.42 22.75 -100.62
C GLU A 403 11.79 21.31 -101.06
N ILE A 404 13.00 20.83 -100.76
CA ILE A 404 13.50 19.49 -101.14
C ILE A 404 13.39 18.47 -99.98
N LYS A 405 13.27 18.92 -98.71
CA LYS A 405 13.17 18.06 -97.51
C LYS A 405 11.76 17.99 -96.90
N THR A 406 10.82 18.79 -97.42
CA THR A 406 9.46 18.97 -96.87
C THR A 406 8.70 17.64 -96.68
N ASN A 407 8.84 16.68 -97.58
CA ASN A 407 8.03 15.47 -97.56
C ASN A 407 8.50 14.46 -96.48
N ASP A 408 9.80 14.33 -96.27
CA ASP A 408 10.36 13.42 -95.26
C ASP A 408 10.11 13.94 -93.84
N ILE A 409 10.20 15.27 -93.63
CA ILE A 409 9.90 15.92 -92.35
C ILE A 409 8.43 15.72 -91.96
N VAL A 410 7.52 15.94 -92.91
CA VAL A 410 6.07 15.75 -92.69
C VAL A 410 5.73 14.28 -92.40
N ILE A 411 6.36 13.33 -93.10
CA ILE A 411 6.15 11.89 -92.83
C ILE A 411 6.64 11.50 -91.43
N ASN A 412 7.85 11.95 -91.05
CA ASN A 412 8.41 11.66 -89.72
C ASN A 412 7.56 12.28 -88.61
N PHE A 413 7.09 13.51 -88.80
CA PHE A 413 6.20 14.17 -87.84
C PHE A 413 4.84 13.46 -87.72
N SER A 414 4.23 13.05 -88.84
CA SER A 414 3.01 12.25 -88.80
C SER A 414 3.21 10.91 -88.07
N GLN A 415 4.35 10.24 -88.26
CA GLN A 415 4.69 9.00 -87.52
C GLN A 415 4.86 9.26 -86.01
N LYS A 416 5.49 10.38 -85.65
CA LYS A 416 5.59 10.84 -84.26
C LYS A 416 4.21 11.08 -83.66
N LEU A 417 3.31 11.78 -84.36
CA LEU A 417 1.93 12.01 -83.91
C LEU A 417 1.13 10.71 -83.76
N ILE A 418 1.29 9.73 -84.66
CA ILE A 418 0.63 8.41 -84.58
C ILE A 418 1.11 7.69 -83.31
N THR A 419 2.41 7.69 -83.08
CA THR A 419 3.03 7.05 -81.91
C THR A 419 2.55 7.69 -80.62
N MET A 420 2.56 9.02 -80.54
CA MET A 420 2.07 9.74 -79.37
C MET A 420 0.57 9.56 -79.15
N ASN A 421 -0.23 9.44 -80.21
CA ASN A 421 -1.66 9.12 -80.10
C ASN A 421 -1.88 7.72 -79.50
N SER A 422 -1.05 6.73 -79.85
CA SER A 422 -1.15 5.38 -79.29
C SER A 422 -0.78 5.27 -77.80
N ILE A 423 -0.03 6.25 -77.27
CA ILE A 423 0.40 6.30 -75.88
C ILE A 423 -0.56 7.16 -75.03
N LEU A 424 -1.02 8.29 -75.58
CA LEU A 424 -1.74 9.32 -74.82
C LEU A 424 -3.27 9.25 -74.93
N ASN A 425 -3.81 8.63 -75.98
CA ASN A 425 -5.22 8.78 -76.33
C ASN A 425 -5.93 7.44 -76.55
N ASP A 426 -6.56 6.92 -75.49
CA ASP A 426 -7.34 5.68 -75.57
C ASP A 426 -8.76 5.87 -76.13
N ARG A 427 -9.29 7.10 -76.17
CA ARG A 427 -10.72 7.35 -76.47
C ARG A 427 -11.01 7.47 -77.96
N ASP A 428 -10.13 8.16 -78.69
CA ASP A 428 -10.32 8.47 -80.11
C ASP A 428 -9.13 7.98 -80.97
N ALA A 429 -8.36 6.99 -80.47
CA ALA A 429 -7.14 6.48 -81.09
C ALA A 429 -7.29 6.23 -82.60
N ASP A 430 -8.30 5.43 -82.97
CA ASP A 430 -8.57 5.02 -84.35
C ASP A 430 -8.93 6.19 -85.26
N LEU A 431 -9.62 7.20 -84.73
CA LEU A 431 -10.07 8.37 -85.49
C LEU A 431 -8.91 9.30 -85.82
N ILE A 432 -8.06 9.56 -84.82
CA ILE A 432 -6.87 10.41 -84.98
C ILE A 432 -5.85 9.73 -85.91
N GLU A 433 -5.64 8.42 -85.75
CA GLU A 433 -4.79 7.65 -86.66
C GLU A 433 -5.32 7.67 -88.11
N LEU A 434 -6.64 7.57 -88.31
CA LEU A 434 -7.26 7.68 -89.63
C LEU A 434 -7.10 9.10 -90.24
N LEU A 435 -7.13 10.14 -89.42
CA LEU A 435 -6.92 11.54 -89.86
C LEU A 435 -5.46 11.77 -90.26
N LEU A 436 -4.52 11.33 -89.43
CA LEU A 436 -3.07 11.41 -89.69
C LEU A 436 -2.67 10.68 -90.98
N ASN A 437 -3.30 9.54 -91.27
CA ASN A 437 -3.06 8.77 -92.50
C ASN A 437 -3.66 9.40 -93.78
N LYS A 438 -4.49 10.44 -93.66
CA LYS A 438 -5.20 11.07 -94.80
C LYS A 438 -4.79 12.50 -95.10
N THR A 439 -3.97 13.12 -94.25
CA THR A 439 -3.54 14.51 -94.42
C THR A 439 -2.01 14.64 -94.48
N ASN A 440 -1.54 15.46 -95.39
CA ASN A 440 -0.15 15.93 -95.45
C ASN A 440 -0.10 17.46 -95.25
N ASN A 441 -1.20 18.08 -94.80
CA ASN A 441 -1.30 19.51 -94.58
C ASN A 441 -0.73 19.86 -93.21
N VAL A 442 0.36 20.64 -93.19
CA VAL A 442 1.06 21.05 -91.96
C VAL A 442 0.13 21.72 -90.95
N ALA A 443 -0.83 22.55 -91.40
CA ALA A 443 -1.77 23.21 -90.50
C ALA A 443 -2.73 22.21 -89.82
N GLU A 444 -3.11 21.13 -90.51
CA GLU A 444 -3.95 20.06 -89.95
C GLU A 444 -3.15 19.17 -89.01
N LEU A 445 -1.89 18.86 -89.34
CA LEU A 445 -0.98 18.12 -88.46
C LEU A 445 -0.67 18.89 -87.17
N ASN A 446 -0.40 20.20 -87.25
CA ASN A 446 -0.22 21.04 -86.07
C ASN A 446 -1.50 21.17 -85.24
N ALA A 447 -2.70 21.13 -85.85
CA ALA A 447 -3.95 21.08 -85.10
C ALA A 447 -4.11 19.77 -84.32
N ILE A 448 -3.71 18.64 -84.90
CA ILE A 448 -3.69 17.32 -84.23
C ILE A 448 -2.61 17.30 -83.14
N GLY A 449 -1.43 17.85 -83.41
CA GLY A 449 -0.35 18.00 -82.42
C GLY A 449 -0.77 18.83 -81.21
N ASN A 450 -1.45 19.96 -81.42
CA ASN A 450 -2.04 20.77 -80.35
C ASN A 450 -3.09 20.01 -79.54
N TYR A 451 -3.89 19.16 -80.19
CA TYR A 451 -4.85 18.29 -79.49
C TYR A 451 -4.13 17.26 -78.60
N LEU A 452 -3.11 16.57 -79.14
CA LEU A 452 -2.31 15.60 -78.38
C LEU A 452 -1.49 16.25 -77.26
N ALA A 453 -1.05 17.51 -77.42
CA ALA A 453 -0.36 18.26 -76.39
C ALA A 453 -1.20 18.45 -75.11
N VAL A 454 -2.53 18.53 -75.23
CA VAL A 454 -3.43 18.58 -74.06
C VAL A 454 -3.36 17.26 -73.29
N PHE A 455 -3.42 16.10 -73.97
CA PHE A 455 -3.31 14.79 -73.32
C PHE A 455 -1.91 14.53 -72.77
N LYS A 456 -0.87 15.03 -73.45
CA LYS A 456 0.51 14.99 -72.97
C LYS A 456 0.63 15.66 -71.60
N ASN A 457 0.09 16.88 -71.49
CA ASN A 457 0.13 17.64 -70.24
C ASN A 457 -0.74 16.97 -69.15
N ASP A 458 -1.92 16.44 -69.48
CA ASP A 458 -2.74 15.66 -68.53
C ASP A 458 -2.01 14.41 -68.02
N MET A 459 -1.24 13.74 -68.88
CA MET A 459 -0.42 12.59 -68.48
C MET A 459 0.76 13.00 -67.60
N ILE A 460 1.43 14.11 -67.89
CA ILE A 460 2.49 14.67 -67.05
C ILE A 460 1.93 15.03 -65.66
N GLU A 461 0.78 15.70 -65.59
CA GLU A 461 0.11 16.02 -64.32
C GLU A 461 -0.25 14.74 -63.52
N LYS A 462 -0.67 13.66 -64.20
CA LYS A 462 -0.91 12.36 -63.54
C LYS A 462 0.37 11.71 -63.04
N LEU A 463 1.45 11.74 -63.81
CA LEU A 463 2.75 11.20 -63.40
C LEU A 463 3.27 11.94 -62.16
N GLU A 464 3.17 13.27 -62.13
CA GLU A 464 3.49 14.07 -60.95
C GLU A 464 2.66 13.65 -59.74
N PHE A 465 1.35 13.49 -59.93
CA PHE A 465 0.47 12.99 -58.87
C PHE A 465 0.87 11.59 -58.39
N TRP A 466 1.19 10.66 -59.30
CA TRP A 466 1.60 9.29 -58.93
C TRP A 466 2.93 9.29 -58.18
N ILE A 467 3.93 10.08 -58.61
CA ILE A 467 5.22 10.22 -57.93
C ILE A 467 5.00 10.75 -56.51
N GLU A 468 4.22 11.81 -56.34
CA GLU A 468 3.96 12.43 -55.02
C GLU A 468 3.17 11.52 -54.07
N ASN A 469 2.34 10.62 -54.59
CA ASN A 469 1.45 9.76 -53.79
C ASN A 469 1.91 8.30 -53.71
N THR A 470 3.03 7.96 -54.37
CA THR A 470 3.68 6.66 -54.22
C THR A 470 4.57 6.71 -52.99
N SER A 471 4.42 5.73 -52.09
CA SER A 471 5.12 5.74 -50.80
C SER A 471 5.32 4.33 -50.25
N TRP A 472 6.33 4.18 -49.40
CA TRP A 472 6.56 3.00 -48.57
C TRP A 472 6.91 3.42 -47.14
N ASN A 473 6.65 2.56 -46.17
CA ASN A 473 6.92 2.75 -44.75
C ASN A 473 7.36 1.42 -44.13
N ASN A 474 8.30 1.49 -43.18
CA ASN A 474 8.83 0.35 -42.45
C ASN A 474 8.25 0.24 -41.02
N GLU A 475 7.25 1.06 -40.68
CA GLU A 475 6.56 1.03 -39.39
C GLU A 475 5.56 -0.14 -39.32
N PHE A 476 5.79 -1.06 -38.38
CA PHE A 476 4.86 -2.14 -38.10
C PHE A 476 3.82 -1.69 -37.07
N LYS A 477 2.60 -1.38 -37.53
CA LYS A 477 1.50 -0.92 -36.68
C LYS A 477 0.13 -1.24 -37.29
N ASP A 478 -0.86 -1.48 -36.43
CA ASP A 478 -2.24 -1.71 -36.89
C ASP A 478 -2.74 -0.56 -37.76
N ASN A 479 -3.40 -0.92 -38.86
CA ASN A 479 -3.97 -0.02 -39.85
C ASN A 479 -2.94 0.85 -40.60
N THR A 480 -1.65 0.53 -40.51
CA THR A 480 -0.60 1.21 -41.26
C THR A 480 -0.46 0.65 -42.66
N CYS A 481 -0.24 1.55 -43.62
CA CYS A 481 0.05 1.23 -45.01
C CYS A 481 1.56 0.97 -45.14
N ILE A 482 1.93 -0.24 -45.55
CA ILE A 482 3.32 -0.60 -45.87
C ILE A 482 3.72 0.11 -47.15
N CYS A 483 2.88 0.06 -48.18
CA CYS A 483 3.12 0.78 -49.41
C CYS A 483 1.88 1.10 -50.22
N ASN A 484 1.98 2.14 -51.04
CA ASN A 484 0.96 2.61 -51.95
C ASN A 484 1.59 3.02 -53.29
N TYR A 485 1.05 2.57 -54.42
CA TYR A 485 1.56 2.91 -55.75
C TYR A 485 0.47 2.81 -56.82
N TYR A 486 0.80 3.23 -58.05
CA TYR A 486 -0.15 3.37 -59.17
C TYR A 486 0.33 2.63 -60.42
N ASN A 487 -0.60 2.31 -61.31
CA ASN A 487 -0.29 1.95 -62.69
C ASN A 487 -0.70 3.06 -63.68
N LEU A 488 -0.36 2.89 -64.96
CA LEU A 488 -0.69 3.84 -66.02
C LEU A 488 -2.21 4.02 -66.26
N ASN A 489 -3.04 3.07 -65.81
CA ASN A 489 -4.50 3.13 -65.89
C ASN A 489 -5.13 3.85 -64.68
N ASN A 490 -4.32 4.39 -63.77
CA ASN A 490 -4.76 5.04 -62.54
C ASN A 490 -5.44 4.09 -61.53
N ASP A 491 -5.13 2.79 -61.59
CA ASP A 491 -5.46 1.87 -60.50
C ASP A 491 -4.51 2.10 -59.32
N ILE A 492 -5.06 2.00 -58.11
CA ILE A 492 -4.32 2.19 -56.86
C ILE A 492 -4.00 0.83 -56.26
N PHE A 493 -2.74 0.60 -55.92
CA PHE A 493 -2.29 -0.60 -55.24
C PHE A 493 -1.87 -0.26 -53.82
N ASN A 494 -2.33 -1.03 -52.84
CA ASN A 494 -2.11 -0.74 -51.42
C ASN A 494 -1.84 -2.01 -50.62
N VAL A 495 -0.80 -2.00 -49.79
CA VAL A 495 -0.49 -3.07 -48.84
C VAL A 495 -0.67 -2.56 -47.42
N LYS A 496 -1.52 -3.21 -46.62
CA LYS A 496 -1.92 -2.72 -45.30
C LYS A 496 -1.88 -3.78 -44.21
N ILE A 497 -1.38 -3.42 -43.04
CA ILE A 497 -1.42 -4.25 -41.83
C ILE A 497 -2.78 -4.06 -41.14
N ILE A 498 -3.44 -5.16 -40.77
CA ILE A 498 -4.73 -5.19 -40.09
C ILE A 498 -4.64 -6.19 -38.94
N GLY A 499 -4.82 -5.70 -37.71
CA GLY A 499 -4.75 -6.50 -36.49
C GLY A 499 -3.62 -6.04 -35.57
N TRP A 500 -3.75 -6.41 -34.29
CA TRP A 500 -2.75 -6.19 -33.25
C TRP A 500 -2.74 -7.38 -32.30
N PHE A 501 -1.66 -7.56 -31.56
CA PHE A 501 -1.52 -8.63 -30.57
C PHE A 501 -1.75 -8.11 -29.13
N CYS A 502 -2.01 -9.03 -28.19
CA CYS A 502 -2.06 -8.74 -26.76
C CYS A 502 -1.08 -9.63 -26.01
N ILE A 503 -0.10 -9.01 -25.34
CA ILE A 503 0.91 -9.71 -24.54
C ILE A 503 0.26 -10.21 -23.24
N ASP A 504 -0.26 -11.43 -23.25
CA ASP A 504 -0.86 -12.10 -22.10
C ASP A 504 -0.61 -13.62 -22.19
N PHE A 505 -0.38 -14.30 -21.06
CA PHE A 505 -0.24 -15.76 -21.08
C PHE A 505 -1.54 -16.43 -21.56
N GLY A 506 -1.38 -17.43 -22.43
CA GLY A 506 -2.47 -18.13 -23.10
C GLY A 506 -3.14 -17.35 -24.22
N SER A 507 -2.70 -16.14 -24.55
CA SER A 507 -3.23 -15.42 -25.71
C SER A 507 -2.62 -15.95 -27.01
N SER A 508 -3.44 -15.90 -28.06
CA SER A 508 -3.02 -16.12 -29.44
C SER A 508 -3.73 -15.13 -30.33
N ASP A 509 -2.97 -14.52 -31.23
CA ASP A 509 -3.45 -13.46 -32.11
C ASP A 509 -2.99 -13.71 -33.55
N GLU A 510 -3.79 -13.22 -34.49
CA GLU A 510 -3.51 -13.26 -35.92
C GLU A 510 -3.51 -11.83 -36.47
N ILE A 511 -2.44 -11.45 -37.15
CA ILE A 511 -2.31 -10.17 -37.86
C ILE A 511 -2.30 -10.43 -39.35
N PHE A 512 -3.11 -9.70 -40.10
CA PHE A 512 -3.21 -9.83 -41.55
C PHE A 512 -2.46 -8.71 -42.26
N ILE A 513 -1.81 -9.03 -43.37
CA ILE A 513 -1.26 -8.05 -44.30
C ILE A 513 -2.01 -8.20 -45.62
N ILE A 514 -2.85 -7.22 -45.95
CA ILE A 514 -3.76 -7.30 -47.08
C ILE A 514 -3.22 -6.46 -48.24
N TYR A 515 -3.07 -7.08 -49.40
CA TYR A 515 -2.73 -6.42 -50.65
C TYR A 515 -3.97 -6.23 -51.53
N LYS A 516 -4.22 -4.98 -51.92
CA LYS A 516 -5.42 -4.57 -52.65
C LYS A 516 -5.08 -3.82 -53.93
N ARG A 517 -5.95 -3.98 -54.93
CA ARG A 517 -6.05 -3.09 -56.08
C ARG A 517 -7.41 -2.42 -56.06
N ASN A 518 -7.40 -1.09 -55.97
CA ASN A 518 -8.57 -0.26 -55.71
C ASN A 518 -9.26 -0.72 -54.42
N GLU A 519 -10.42 -1.37 -54.53
CA GLU A 519 -11.15 -1.93 -53.38
C GLU A 519 -11.07 -3.46 -53.29
N ASP A 520 -10.52 -4.11 -54.31
CA ASP A 520 -10.48 -5.57 -54.43
C ASP A 520 -9.20 -6.13 -53.78
N GLU A 521 -9.38 -7.14 -52.92
CA GLU A 521 -8.28 -7.89 -52.32
C GLU A 521 -7.67 -8.86 -53.34
N ILE A 522 -6.37 -8.70 -53.61
CA ILE A 522 -5.62 -9.55 -54.53
C ILE A 522 -5.07 -10.76 -53.78
N GLU A 523 -4.36 -10.49 -52.68
CA GLU A 523 -3.68 -11.52 -51.89
C GLU A 523 -3.57 -11.07 -50.43
N ARG A 524 -3.36 -12.03 -49.51
CA ARG A 524 -3.19 -11.76 -48.09
C ARG A 524 -2.09 -12.60 -47.46
N GLY A 525 -1.25 -11.95 -46.65
CA GLY A 525 -0.31 -12.59 -45.73
C GLY A 525 -0.87 -12.64 -44.30
N GLY A 526 -0.29 -13.49 -43.47
CA GLY A 526 -0.66 -13.64 -42.07
C GLY A 526 0.55 -13.77 -41.14
N ILE A 527 0.41 -13.25 -39.92
CA ILE A 527 1.35 -13.45 -38.82
C ILE A 527 0.57 -14.08 -37.67
N GLU A 528 0.96 -15.28 -37.27
CA GLU A 528 0.39 -15.99 -36.14
C GLU A 528 1.30 -15.84 -34.92
N ILE A 529 0.72 -15.44 -33.78
CA ILE A 529 1.43 -15.17 -32.54
C ILE A 529 0.78 -15.98 -31.42
N SER A 530 1.60 -16.69 -30.65
CA SER A 530 1.20 -17.34 -29.39
C SER A 530 2.19 -16.92 -28.29
N PHE A 531 1.68 -16.33 -27.21
CA PHE A 531 2.51 -15.92 -26.07
C PHE A 531 2.82 -17.08 -25.11
N GLY A 532 2.25 -18.26 -25.37
CA GLY A 532 2.42 -19.47 -24.59
C GLY A 532 1.63 -19.44 -23.28
N ASP A 533 1.39 -20.62 -22.71
CA ASP A 533 0.80 -20.78 -21.38
C ASP A 533 1.46 -21.95 -20.67
N TYR A 534 1.38 -22.00 -19.35
CA TYR A 534 2.01 -23.03 -18.55
C TYR A 534 1.17 -23.45 -17.34
N ILE A 535 1.35 -24.71 -16.95
CA ILE A 535 0.76 -25.25 -15.73
C ILE A 535 1.87 -25.64 -14.76
N GLU A 536 1.67 -25.25 -13.49
CA GLU A 536 2.47 -25.75 -12.37
C GLU A 536 1.87 -27.07 -11.86
N HIS A 537 2.67 -28.13 -11.79
CA HIS A 537 2.25 -29.43 -11.30
C HIS A 537 2.60 -29.66 -9.82
N ASP A 538 1.87 -30.59 -9.19
CA ASP A 538 2.14 -31.08 -7.83
C ASP A 538 3.56 -31.67 -7.75
N GLY A 539 4.51 -30.85 -7.30
CA GLY A 539 5.94 -31.14 -7.36
C GLY A 539 6.82 -29.92 -7.64
N GLY A 540 6.23 -28.79 -8.01
CA GLY A 540 6.93 -27.51 -8.25
C GLY A 540 7.70 -27.47 -9.57
N TYR A 541 7.41 -28.39 -10.50
CA TYR A 541 7.90 -28.31 -11.87
C TYR A 541 6.81 -27.73 -12.76
N VAL A 542 7.23 -26.95 -13.75
CA VAL A 542 6.36 -26.24 -14.68
C VAL A 542 6.46 -26.87 -16.06
N MET A 543 5.34 -26.98 -16.77
CA MET A 543 5.31 -27.46 -18.16
C MET A 543 4.49 -26.52 -19.05
N PRO A 544 4.90 -26.32 -20.32
CA PRO A 544 4.08 -25.64 -21.31
C PRO A 544 2.72 -26.34 -21.46
N GLU A 545 1.64 -25.59 -21.34
CA GLU A 545 0.30 -26.01 -21.78
C GLU A 545 0.06 -25.59 -23.23
N GLN A 546 0.61 -24.42 -23.61
CA GLN A 546 0.55 -23.86 -24.96
C GLN A 546 1.94 -23.36 -25.34
N GLU A 547 2.43 -23.73 -26.52
CA GLU A 547 3.75 -23.31 -26.99
C GLU A 547 3.79 -21.81 -27.29
N GLN A 548 4.93 -21.17 -27.03
CA GLN A 548 5.19 -19.78 -27.41
C GLN A 548 5.87 -19.73 -28.78
N TYR A 549 5.29 -19.00 -29.73
CA TYR A 549 5.84 -18.87 -31.09
C TYR A 549 5.35 -17.60 -31.81
N ILE A 550 6.12 -17.19 -32.83
CA ILE A 550 5.76 -16.15 -33.80
C ILE A 550 6.11 -16.68 -35.18
N GLU A 551 5.11 -16.84 -36.04
CA GLU A 551 5.25 -17.34 -37.40
C GLU A 551 4.68 -16.33 -38.41
N ALA A 552 5.44 -16.01 -39.45
CA ALA A 552 5.03 -15.08 -40.49
C ALA A 552 4.95 -15.79 -41.84
N ASN A 553 3.76 -15.79 -42.44
CA ASN A 553 3.48 -16.39 -43.74
C ASN A 553 3.06 -15.31 -44.73
N VAL A 554 4.04 -14.78 -45.45
CA VAL A 554 3.88 -13.68 -46.43
C VAL A 554 4.49 -13.99 -47.80
N GLY A 555 4.91 -15.22 -48.05
CA GLY A 555 5.62 -15.58 -49.28
C GLY A 555 4.80 -15.37 -50.56
N ASP A 556 3.54 -15.81 -50.55
CA ASP A 556 2.62 -15.63 -51.69
C ASP A 556 2.30 -14.14 -51.91
N LEU A 557 2.13 -13.39 -50.81
CA LEU A 557 1.93 -11.94 -50.82
C LEU A 557 3.11 -11.21 -51.47
N CYS A 558 4.35 -11.51 -51.06
CA CYS A 558 5.55 -10.92 -51.67
C CYS A 558 5.60 -11.20 -53.17
N SER A 559 5.34 -12.45 -53.56
CA SER A 559 5.37 -12.87 -54.97
C SER A 559 4.32 -12.14 -55.83
N ALA A 560 3.13 -11.92 -55.27
CA ALA A 560 2.05 -11.18 -55.94
C ALA A 560 2.43 -9.70 -56.16
N ILE A 561 2.97 -9.05 -55.12
CA ILE A 561 3.41 -7.64 -55.19
C ILE A 561 4.54 -7.49 -56.22
N GLU A 562 5.55 -8.37 -56.18
CA GLU A 562 6.65 -8.33 -57.14
C GLU A 562 6.16 -8.48 -58.58
N THR A 563 5.26 -9.43 -58.82
CA THR A 563 4.72 -9.70 -60.16
C THR A 563 3.98 -8.47 -60.70
N ASP A 564 3.09 -7.87 -59.91
CA ASP A 564 2.32 -6.71 -60.34
C ASP A 564 3.22 -5.49 -60.61
N ILE A 565 4.20 -5.21 -59.74
CA ILE A 565 5.13 -4.09 -59.97
C ILE A 565 5.99 -4.34 -61.21
N ASP A 566 6.49 -5.56 -61.40
CA ASP A 566 7.31 -5.89 -62.58
C ASP A 566 6.50 -5.76 -63.90
N GLU A 567 5.21 -6.11 -63.89
CA GLU A 567 4.32 -5.87 -65.03
C GLU A 567 4.12 -4.37 -65.31
N ILE A 568 3.95 -3.56 -64.27
CA ILE A 568 3.80 -2.10 -64.39
C ILE A 568 5.10 -1.48 -64.93
N ILE A 569 6.25 -1.86 -64.36
CA ILE A 569 7.58 -1.42 -64.79
C ILE A 569 7.81 -1.75 -66.27
N LEU A 570 7.46 -2.98 -66.69
CA LEU A 570 7.59 -3.38 -68.09
C LEU A 570 6.70 -2.50 -69.00
N SER A 571 5.47 -2.20 -68.58
CA SER A 571 4.57 -1.33 -69.32
C SER A 571 5.13 0.09 -69.48
N ILE A 572 5.70 0.66 -68.43
CA ILE A 572 6.30 2.00 -68.45
C ILE A 572 7.51 2.04 -69.38
N ARG A 573 8.42 1.06 -69.27
CA ARG A 573 9.60 0.95 -70.14
C ARG A 573 9.24 0.86 -71.61
N ASN A 574 8.22 0.06 -71.95
CA ASN A 574 7.73 -0.01 -73.32
C ASN A 574 7.23 1.36 -73.83
N CYS A 575 6.58 2.15 -72.98
CA CYS A 575 6.16 3.51 -73.35
C CYS A 575 7.37 4.43 -73.58
N ILE A 576 8.38 4.41 -72.70
CA ILE A 576 9.62 5.19 -72.82
C ILE A 576 10.34 4.84 -74.12
N ASP A 577 10.63 3.55 -74.35
CA ASP A 577 11.30 3.07 -75.56
C ASP A 577 10.55 3.50 -76.83
N THR A 578 9.22 3.51 -76.78
CA THR A 578 8.38 3.92 -77.90
C THR A 578 8.48 5.44 -78.15
N ILE A 579 8.49 6.26 -77.10
CA ILE A 579 8.66 7.73 -77.21
C ILE A 579 10.04 8.08 -77.75
N ASP A 580 11.08 7.45 -77.20
CA ASP A 580 12.47 7.70 -77.57
C ASP A 580 12.78 7.25 -79.01
N SER A 581 12.01 6.31 -79.56
CA SER A 581 12.17 5.89 -80.97
C SER A 581 11.65 6.91 -81.99
N VAL A 582 10.85 7.88 -81.56
CA VAL A 582 10.23 8.91 -82.43
C VAL A 582 10.65 10.35 -82.09
N ASN A 583 11.42 10.53 -81.03
CA ASN A 583 12.20 11.74 -80.76
C ASN A 583 13.56 11.64 -81.46
#